data_AF-A0A1G1IXW7-F1
#
_entry.id   AF-A0A1G1IXW7-F1
#
_cell.length_a   1.000
_cell.length_b   1.000
_cell.length_c   1.000
_cell.angle_alpha   90.00
_cell.angle_beta   90.00
_cell.angle_gamma   90.00
#
_symmetry.space_group_name_H-M   'P 1'
#
loop_
_entity.id
_entity.type
_entity.pdbx_description
1 polymer ?
#
loop_
_entity_poly.entity_id
_entity_poly.type
_entity_poly.pdbx_seq_one_letter_code
_entity_poly.pdbx_strand_id
1 'polypeptide(L)'
;MIRDKSFRKRIKGNLSAVDFVVPEFQEIAGFLIDSDKDVDVVLNNDDYNQGVKDTVTRLACSDLHFDSAEQTFSDCVRVLQRKRLEIGLREVEKEIGSAEMSGTFERVRELLFNKQALLKQKRLLYDN
;
A
#
# COMPACT_ATOMS: atom_id res chain seq x y z
N MET A 1 3.58 -11.18 8.58
CA MET A 1 2.31 -10.43 8.78
C MET A 1 1.16 -11.36 9.12
N ILE A 2 0.82 -12.29 8.24
CA ILE A 2 -0.30 -13.22 8.44
C ILE A 2 -0.05 -14.14 9.65
N ARG A 3 1.13 -14.77 9.73
CA ARG A 3 1.49 -15.68 10.82
C ARG A 3 2.13 -15.01 12.06
N ASP A 4 2.61 -13.78 11.91
CA ASP A 4 3.43 -13.11 12.93
C ASP A 4 2.81 -11.74 13.28
N LYS A 5 2.16 -11.69 14.45
CA LYS A 5 1.53 -10.47 15.00
C LYS A 5 2.54 -9.44 15.47
N SER A 6 3.68 -9.88 16.01
CA SER A 6 4.75 -8.98 16.46
C SER A 6 5.33 -8.22 15.28
N PHE A 7 5.47 -8.90 14.14
CA PHE A 7 5.84 -8.28 12.88
C PHE A 7 4.79 -7.28 12.36
N ARG A 8 3.48 -7.55 12.52
CA ARG A 8 2.42 -6.59 12.15
C ARG A 8 2.56 -5.27 12.91
N LYS A 9 2.86 -5.32 14.22
CA LYS A 9 3.06 -4.12 15.04
C LYS A 9 4.24 -3.27 14.56
N ARG A 10 5.34 -3.90 14.14
CA ARG A 10 6.50 -3.21 13.53
C ARG A 10 6.14 -2.53 12.20
N ILE A 11 5.22 -3.13 11.44
CA ILE A 11 4.80 -2.62 10.13
C ILE A 11 3.85 -1.43 10.23
N LYS A 12 2.96 -1.39 11.24
CA LYS A 12 1.90 -0.38 11.34
C LYS A 12 2.37 1.08 11.32
N GLY A 13 3.63 1.34 11.68
CA GLY A 13 4.25 2.67 11.56
C GLY A 13 4.84 3.01 10.19
N ASN A 14 4.91 2.03 9.29
CA ASN A 14 5.62 2.11 8.01
C ASN A 14 4.71 1.87 6.80
N LEU A 15 3.71 1.01 6.93
CA LEU A 15 2.75 0.71 5.86
C LEU A 15 1.31 0.84 6.38
N SER A 16 0.41 1.02 5.43
CA SER A 16 -1.04 1.08 5.59
C SER A 16 -1.70 0.37 4.41
N ALA A 17 -3.02 0.16 4.45
CA ALA A 17 -3.71 -0.47 3.33
C ALA A 17 -3.47 0.24 1.99
N VAL A 18 -3.39 1.57 1.98
CA VAL A 18 -3.22 2.37 0.75
C VAL A 18 -1.88 2.17 0.06
N ASP A 19 -0.91 1.52 0.71
CA ASP A 19 0.37 1.16 0.09
C ASP A 19 0.26 -0.08 -0.82
N PHE A 20 -0.84 -0.82 -0.71
CA PHE A 20 -1.13 -1.98 -1.55
C PHE A 20 -2.07 -1.57 -2.68
N VAL A 21 -1.56 -1.65 -3.90
CA VAL A 21 -2.24 -1.12 -5.09
C VAL A 21 -3.18 -2.13 -5.75
N VAL A 22 -3.05 -3.40 -5.37
CA VAL A 22 -3.90 -4.50 -5.81
C VAL A 22 -5.07 -4.60 -4.81
N PRO A 23 -6.34 -4.51 -5.26
CA PRO A 23 -7.49 -4.44 -4.36
C PRO A 23 -7.53 -5.55 -3.32
N GLU A 24 -7.24 -6.80 -3.70
CA GLU A 24 -7.26 -7.94 -2.78
C GLU A 24 -6.22 -7.77 -1.66
N PHE A 25 -5.01 -7.29 -2.00
CA PHE A 25 -3.97 -7.06 -0.99
C PHE A 25 -4.23 -5.81 -0.15
N GLN A 26 -4.88 -4.79 -0.72
CA GLN A 26 -5.33 -3.61 0.01
C GLN A 26 -6.35 -3.99 1.09
N GLU A 27 -7.32 -4.82 0.73
CA GLU A 27 -8.34 -5.30 1.66
C GLU A 27 -7.70 -6.11 2.80
N ILE A 28 -6.83 -7.06 2.46
CA ILE A 28 -6.07 -7.86 3.43
C ILE A 28 -5.23 -6.95 4.36
N ALA A 29 -4.55 -5.96 3.80
CA ALA A 29 -3.74 -5.03 4.56
C ALA A 29 -4.59 -4.16 5.51
N GLY A 30 -5.79 -3.75 5.11
CA GLY A 30 -6.73 -3.03 5.96
C GLY A 30 -7.13 -3.83 7.22
N PHE A 31 -7.25 -5.15 7.10
CA PHE A 31 -7.54 -6.00 8.25
C PHE A 31 -6.32 -6.25 9.12
N LEU A 32 -5.20 -6.62 8.50
CA LEU A 32 -4.01 -7.03 9.24
C LEU A 32 -3.25 -5.85 9.85
N ILE A 33 -3.17 -4.72 9.15
CA ILE A 33 -2.37 -3.56 9.56
C ILE A 33 -3.24 -2.54 10.28
N ASP A 34 -4.27 -2.05 9.60
CA ASP A 34 -5.02 -0.88 10.06
C ASP A 34 -5.94 -1.28 11.23
N SER A 35 -6.64 -2.41 11.08
CA SER A 35 -7.59 -2.94 12.08
C SER A 35 -6.99 -3.93 13.09
N ASP A 36 -5.75 -4.39 12.88
CA ASP A 36 -5.06 -5.44 13.69
C ASP A 36 -5.93 -6.69 13.97
N LYS A 37 -6.77 -7.08 13.02
CA LYS A 37 -7.60 -8.28 13.12
C LYS A 37 -6.75 -9.53 12.91
N ASP A 38 -7.18 -10.61 13.56
CA ASP A 38 -6.59 -11.91 13.35
C ASP A 38 -7.05 -12.55 12.05
N VAL A 39 -6.19 -13.40 11.50
CA VAL A 39 -6.44 -14.11 10.25
C VAL A 39 -7.71 -14.96 10.35
N ASP A 40 -7.93 -15.60 11.50
CA ASP A 40 -9.13 -16.40 11.75
C ASP A 40 -10.42 -15.57 11.66
N VAL A 41 -10.38 -14.28 11.98
CA VAL A 41 -11.51 -13.36 11.83
C VAL A 41 -11.79 -13.07 10.35
N VAL A 42 -10.74 -13.01 9.52
CA VAL A 42 -10.89 -12.81 8.07
C VAL A 42 -11.43 -14.07 7.40
N LEU A 43 -10.95 -15.25 7.79
CA LEU A 43 -11.37 -16.51 7.19
C LEU A 43 -12.81 -16.89 7.54
N ASN A 44 -13.24 -16.59 8.76
CA ASN A 44 -14.58 -16.96 9.26
C ASN A 44 -15.66 -15.89 9.03
N ASN A 45 -15.33 -14.74 8.43
CA ASN A 45 -16.33 -13.70 8.17
C ASN A 45 -16.93 -13.85 6.77
N ASP A 46 -18.25 -14.04 6.69
CA ASP A 46 -19.01 -14.26 5.46
C ASP A 46 -19.16 -13.00 4.60
N ASP A 47 -18.90 -11.82 5.15
CA ASP A 47 -18.92 -10.55 4.40
C ASP A 47 -17.74 -10.43 3.41
N TYR A 48 -16.70 -11.25 3.55
CA TYR A 48 -15.51 -11.18 2.72
C TYR A 48 -15.59 -12.04 1.48
N ASN A 49 -15.07 -11.49 0.37
CA ASN A 49 -14.96 -12.20 -0.90
C ASN A 49 -14.09 -13.47 -0.75
N GLN A 50 -14.56 -14.58 -1.31
CA GLN A 50 -13.83 -15.84 -1.34
C GLN A 50 -12.39 -15.69 -1.89
N GLY A 51 -12.16 -14.84 -2.89
CA GLY A 51 -10.82 -14.60 -3.43
C GLY A 51 -9.83 -14.01 -2.42
N VAL A 52 -10.32 -13.21 -1.47
CA VAL A 52 -9.52 -12.67 -0.36
C VAL A 52 -9.17 -13.80 0.62
N LYS A 53 -10.16 -14.63 0.99
CA LYS A 53 -9.96 -15.79 1.87
C LYS A 53 -8.97 -16.80 1.27
N ASP A 54 -9.09 -17.07 -0.02
CA ASP A 54 -8.19 -17.97 -0.76
C ASP A 54 -6.76 -17.42 -0.79
N THR A 55 -6.63 -16.11 -1.02
CA THR A 55 -5.33 -15.43 -1.02
C THR A 55 -4.68 -15.47 0.36
N VAL A 56 -5.44 -15.17 1.41
CA VAL A 56 -4.96 -15.24 2.80
C VAL A 56 -4.52 -16.67 3.14
N THR A 57 -5.32 -17.67 2.79
CA THR A 57 -5.01 -19.09 3.04
C THR A 57 -3.73 -19.51 2.32
N ARG A 58 -3.60 -19.16 1.03
CA ARG A 58 -2.39 -19.46 0.25
C ARG A 58 -1.14 -18.82 0.85
N LEU A 59 -1.23 -17.54 1.22
CA LEU A 59 -0.11 -16.83 1.85
C LEU A 59 0.19 -17.34 3.26
N ALA A 60 -0.84 -17.80 3.99
CA ALA A 60 -0.71 -18.43 5.29
C ALA A 60 -0.09 -19.83 5.20
N CYS A 61 -0.06 -20.47 4.04
CA CYS A 61 0.59 -21.77 3.82
C CYS A 61 1.97 -21.64 3.14
N SER A 62 2.31 -20.46 2.64
CA SER A 62 3.60 -20.22 1.99
C SER A 62 4.68 -19.93 3.01
N ASP A 63 5.77 -20.69 2.98
CA ASP A 63 6.96 -20.39 3.76
C ASP A 63 7.77 -19.29 3.07
N LEU A 64 8.23 -18.32 3.86
CA LEU A 64 9.11 -17.26 3.40
C LEU A 64 10.53 -17.60 3.84
N HIS A 65 11.42 -17.71 2.87
CA HIS A 65 12.86 -17.81 3.11
C HIS A 65 13.49 -16.45 2.86
N PHE A 66 14.27 -15.97 3.83
CA PHE A 66 14.98 -14.71 3.76
C PHE A 66 16.34 -14.85 4.43
N ASP A 67 17.38 -14.31 3.78
CA ASP A 67 18.74 -14.29 4.32
C ASP A 67 18.86 -13.31 5.49
N SER A 68 18.12 -12.20 5.43
CA SER A 68 17.98 -11.23 6.53
C SER A 68 16.55 -10.71 6.58
N ALA A 69 15.82 -11.10 7.63
CA ALA A 69 14.42 -10.69 7.82
C ALA A 69 14.26 -9.16 7.88
N GLU A 70 15.23 -8.44 8.47
CA GLU A 70 15.17 -6.99 8.63
C GLU A 70 15.44 -6.26 7.33
N GLN A 71 16.39 -6.75 6.53
CA GLN A 71 16.67 -6.16 5.22
C GLN A 71 15.52 -6.40 4.26
N THR A 72 15.05 -7.65 4.15
CA THR A 72 13.88 -8.00 3.32
C THR A 72 12.65 -7.18 3.72
N PHE A 73 12.45 -6.94 5.02
CA PHE A 73 11.39 -6.08 5.50
C PHE A 73 11.53 -4.63 4.99
N SER A 74 12.69 -4.00 5.20
CA SER A 74 12.97 -2.63 4.76
C SER A 74 12.76 -2.47 3.25
N ASP A 75 13.24 -3.44 2.48
CA ASP A 75 13.12 -3.44 1.03
C ASP A 75 11.65 -3.56 0.58
N CYS A 76 10.88 -4.46 1.19
CA CYS A 76 9.45 -4.60 0.92
C CYS A 76 8.67 -3.31 1.20
N VAL A 77 8.94 -2.65 2.34
CA VAL A 77 8.32 -1.36 2.68
C VAL A 77 8.63 -0.31 1.61
N ARG A 78 9.91 -0.17 1.25
CA ARG A 78 10.34 0.79 0.22
C ARG A 78 9.68 0.52 -1.11
N VAL A 79 9.60 -0.75 -1.55
CA VAL A 79 8.98 -1.12 -2.82
C VAL A 79 7.49 -0.77 -2.85
N LEU A 80 6.74 -1.10 -1.79
CA LEU A 80 5.29 -0.82 -1.72
C LEU A 80 5.01 0.69 -1.73
N GLN A 81 5.71 1.45 -0.88
CA GLN A 81 5.56 2.91 -0.82
C GLN A 81 5.95 3.58 -2.14
N ARG A 82 7.04 3.13 -2.79
CA ARG A 82 7.44 3.63 -4.12
C ARG A 82 6.37 3.35 -5.15
N LYS A 83 5.82 2.13 -5.16
CA LYS A 83 4.79 1.74 -6.13
C LYS A 83 3.52 2.60 -5.99
N ARG A 84 3.08 2.84 -4.75
CA ARG A 84 1.96 3.75 -4.45
C ARG A 84 2.23 5.16 -4.99
N LEU A 85 3.41 5.72 -4.70
CA LEU A 85 3.78 7.07 -5.16
C LEU A 85 3.85 7.18 -6.68
N GLU A 86 4.35 6.16 -7.37
CA GLU A 86 4.39 6.14 -8.84
C GLU A 86 3.01 6.15 -9.46
N ILE A 87 2.07 5.39 -8.89
CA ILE A 87 0.68 5.38 -9.37
C ILE A 87 0.02 6.74 -9.08
N GLY A 88 0.14 7.26 -7.86
CA GLY A 88 -0.43 8.57 -7.52
C GLY A 88 0.13 9.71 -8.38
N LEU A 89 1.43 9.69 -8.72
CA LEU A 89 2.02 10.67 -9.64
C LEU A 89 1.42 10.57 -11.04
N ARG A 90 1.22 9.35 -11.56
CA ARG A 90 0.61 9.13 -12.88
C ARG A 90 -0.84 9.61 -12.92
N GLU A 91 -1.60 9.37 -11.86
CA GLU A 91 -2.99 9.81 -11.74
C GLU A 91 -3.08 11.34 -11.70
N VAL A 92 -2.27 11.98 -10.87
CA VAL A 92 -2.20 13.45 -10.81
C VAL A 92 -1.77 14.06 -12.15
N GLU A 93 -0.82 13.45 -12.86
CA GLU A 93 -0.42 13.92 -14.20
C GLU A 93 -1.55 13.81 -15.22
N LYS A 94 -2.34 12.73 -15.17
CA LYS A 94 -3.52 12.56 -16.03
C LYS A 94 -4.61 13.59 -15.70
N GLU A 95 -4.84 13.86 -14.42
CA GLU A 95 -5.78 14.89 -13.97
C GLU A 95 -5.34 16.29 -14.39
N ILE A 96 -4.04 16.61 -14.31
CA ILE A 96 -3.49 17.89 -14.79
C ILE A 96 -3.80 18.07 -16.27
N GLY A 97 -3.47 17.08 -17.12
CA GLY A 97 -3.76 17.17 -18.56
C GLY A 97 -5.25 17.37 -18.84
N SER A 98 -6.13 16.74 -18.06
CA SER A 98 -7.58 16.89 -18.20
C SER A 98 -8.08 18.27 -17.74
N ALA A 99 -7.50 18.81 -16.65
CA ALA A 99 -7.80 20.13 -16.13
C ALA A 99 -7.30 21.25 -17.06
N GLU A 100 -6.13 21.08 -17.67
CA GLU A 100 -5.58 21.98 -18.68
C GLU A 100 -6.47 22.03 -19.93
N MET A 101 -6.91 20.87 -20.43
CA MET A 101 -7.83 20.78 -21.58
C MET A 101 -9.20 21.40 -21.31
N SER A 102 -9.66 21.40 -20.06
CA SER A 102 -10.94 22.00 -19.66
C SER A 102 -10.83 23.47 -19.25
N GLY A 103 -9.62 24.04 -19.23
CA GLY A 103 -9.39 25.45 -18.85
C GLY A 103 -9.60 25.74 -17.36
N THR A 104 -9.51 24.72 -16.49
CA THR A 104 -9.74 24.87 -15.04
C THR A 104 -8.42 25.17 -14.30
N PHE A 105 -7.91 26.39 -14.44
CA PHE A 105 -6.58 26.79 -13.94
C PHE A 105 -6.38 26.63 -12.43
N GLU A 106 -7.41 26.88 -11.63
CA GLU A 106 -7.41 26.71 -10.18
C GLU A 106 -7.20 25.25 -9.81
N ARG A 107 -7.87 24.35 -10.53
CA ARG A 107 -7.71 22.90 -10.36
C ARG A 107 -6.31 22.44 -10.78
N VAL A 108 -5.77 22.98 -11.88
CA VAL A 108 -4.38 22.72 -12.30
C VAL A 108 -3.40 23.11 -11.19
N ARG A 109 -3.60 24.29 -10.58
CA ARG A 109 -2.73 24.78 -9.50
C ARG A 109 -2.76 23.86 -8.28
N GLU A 110 -3.93 23.42 -7.85
CA GLU A 110 -4.08 22.44 -6.77
C GLU A 110 -3.35 21.12 -7.08
N LEU A 111 -3.52 20.61 -8.30
CA LEU A 111 -2.89 19.37 -8.73
C LEU A 111 -1.36 19.48 -8.81
N LEU A 112 -0.83 20.63 -9.22
CA LEU A 112 0.62 20.88 -9.20
C LEU A 112 1.18 20.89 -7.77
N PHE A 113 0.47 21.47 -6.80
CA PHE A 113 0.86 21.39 -5.39
C PHE A 113 0.85 19.93 -4.89
N ASN A 114 -0.18 19.16 -5.26
CA ASN A 114 -0.24 17.73 -4.92
C ASN A 114 0.94 16.96 -5.53
N LYS A 115 1.23 17.19 -6.82
CA LYS A 115 2.39 16.60 -7.52
C LYS A 115 3.70 16.91 -6.79
N GLN A 116 3.90 18.16 -6.35
CA GLN A 116 5.09 18.56 -5.61
C GLN A 116 5.21 17.82 -4.27
N ALA A 117 4.10 17.65 -3.54
CA ALA A 117 4.09 16.90 -2.28
C ALA A 117 4.49 15.43 -2.48
N LEU A 118 3.93 14.77 -3.51
CA LEU A 118 4.27 13.39 -3.86
C LEU A 118 5.73 13.23 -4.28
N LEU A 119 6.28 14.17 -5.07
CA LEU A 119 7.70 14.17 -5.45
C LEU A 119 8.63 14.34 -4.25
N LYS A 120 8.24 15.19 -3.28
CA LYS A 120 9.00 15.35 -2.03
C LYS A 120 9.02 14.06 -1.22
N GLN A 121 7.88 13.38 -1.08
CA GLN A 121 7.81 12.07 -0.43
C GLN A 121 8.66 11.02 -1.17
N LYS A 122 8.60 11.00 -2.51
CA LYS A 122 9.40 10.09 -3.33
C LYS A 122 10.89 10.29 -3.07
N ARG A 123 11.39 11.53 -3.07
CA ARG A 123 12.80 11.84 -2.80
C ARG A 123 13.27 11.30 -1.45
N LEU A 124 12.48 11.47 -0.39
CA LEU A 124 12.80 10.97 0.95
C LEU A 124 12.95 9.44 1.01
N LEU A 125 12.35 8.69 0.10
CA LEU A 125 12.48 7.22 0.00
C LEU A 125 13.71 6.76 -0.80
N TYR A 126 14.42 7.66 -1.48
CA TYR A 126 15.67 7.36 -2.18
C TYR A 126 16.90 7.86 -1.41
N ASP A 127 16.74 8.93 -0.62
CA ASP A 127 17.82 9.53 0.16
C ASP A 127 18.08 8.82 1.51
N ASN A 128 17.22 7.88 1.92
CA ASN A 128 17.35 7.02 3.11
C ASN A 128 17.51 5.55 2.72
#